data_AF-A0A521YV76-F1
#
_entry.id   AF-A0A521YV76-F1
#
_cell.length_a   1.000
_cell.length_b   1.000
_cell.length_c   1.000
_cell.angle_alpha   90.00
_cell.angle_beta   90.00
_cell.angle_gamma   90.00
#
_symmetry.space_group_name_H-M   'P 1'
#
loop_
_entity.id
_entity.type
_entity.pdbx_description
1 polymer ?
#
loop_
_entity_poly.entity_id
_entity_poly.type
_entity_poly.pdbx_seq_one_letter_code
_entity_poly.pdbx_strand_id
1 'polypeptide(L)'
;MARRRRGRDKKPPIFQAALGATFLLGIALFGIPKKPGNLLLGVAAILIVATAVGVAVQLLIRKRNQAADSDELSADVPARTEPSLKEHEEADLYPLWKQGDSPAHAESVDTSRWSLDSLKQLEWRRFEEVCAGYFEALGFRAETTRFGADGGVDIKLYMGQSMKPAAIAQCKAWNAYTVGVKPVRELRGVMAAEQVSKGIFLTSGTFTKEAKQFVENKPIHLMDGEVLLRKIISLSPDKLASLLQQATTGDFKTPTCPSCGVKMVQRESRKDEKKFWGCVNFPKCRHKFFGLGAS
;
A
#
# COMPACT_ATOMS: atom_id res chain seq x y z
N MET A 1 -25.79 17.34 -39.07
CA MET A 1 -24.44 17.25 -39.68
C MET A 1 -23.43 17.50 -38.55
N ALA A 2 -22.40 16.72 -38.23
CA ALA A 2 -21.63 15.71 -38.94
C ALA A 2 -21.10 14.64 -37.95
N ARG A 3 -21.04 13.39 -38.41
CA ARG A 3 -20.38 12.25 -37.75
C ARG A 3 -18.86 12.46 -37.73
N ARG A 4 -18.19 12.21 -36.59
CA ARG A 4 -16.79 11.80 -36.56
C ARG A 4 -16.63 10.46 -35.85
N ARG A 5 -16.06 9.51 -36.60
CA ARG A 5 -15.84 8.10 -36.30
C ARG A 5 -14.74 7.92 -35.25
N ARG A 6 -14.97 7.12 -34.21
CA ARG A 6 -13.89 6.56 -33.37
C ARG A 6 -13.27 5.36 -34.08
N GLY A 7 -11.93 5.34 -34.13
CA GLY A 7 -11.12 4.26 -34.67
C GLY A 7 -11.31 2.97 -33.87
N ARG A 8 -11.43 1.87 -34.60
CA ARG A 8 -11.54 0.50 -34.10
C ARG A 8 -10.15 -0.12 -34.13
N ASP A 9 -9.49 -0.21 -32.98
CA ASP A 9 -8.26 -1.00 -32.83
C ASP A 9 -8.59 -2.49 -32.99
N LYS A 10 -8.16 -3.06 -34.11
CA LYS A 10 -8.22 -4.50 -34.36
C LYS A 10 -7.09 -5.17 -33.58
N LYS A 11 -7.40 -5.80 -32.44
CA LYS A 11 -6.50 -6.80 -31.83
C LYS A 11 -6.51 -8.07 -32.68
N PRO A 12 -5.36 -8.68 -33.00
CA PRO A 12 -5.32 -9.92 -33.78
C PRO A 12 -5.98 -11.09 -33.00
N PRO A 13 -6.55 -12.09 -33.70
CA PRO A 13 -7.27 -13.17 -33.06
C PRO A 13 -6.29 -14.07 -32.28
N ILE A 14 -6.37 -13.98 -30.94
CA ILE A 14 -5.62 -14.79 -29.96
C ILE A 14 -5.75 -16.30 -30.25
N PHE A 15 -6.80 -16.72 -30.95
CA PHE A 15 -7.03 -18.09 -31.38
C PHE A 15 -5.93 -18.67 -32.28
N GLN A 16 -5.26 -17.87 -33.13
CA GLN A 16 -4.22 -18.42 -34.02
C GLN A 16 -2.88 -18.68 -33.32
N ALA A 17 -2.56 -17.93 -32.26
CA ALA A 17 -1.33 -18.16 -31.49
C ALA A 17 -1.46 -19.37 -30.55
N ALA A 18 -2.65 -19.62 -30.00
CA ALA A 18 -2.89 -20.72 -29.08
C ALA A 18 -2.86 -22.10 -29.75
N LEU A 19 -3.32 -22.21 -31.00
CA LEU A 19 -3.30 -23.46 -31.78
C LEU A 19 -1.88 -23.91 -32.17
N GLY A 20 -0.96 -22.97 -32.42
CA GLY A 20 0.43 -23.29 -32.77
C GLY A 20 1.25 -23.80 -31.57
N ALA A 21 1.00 -23.27 -30.37
CA ALA A 21 1.73 -23.64 -29.17
C ALA A 21 1.37 -25.04 -28.64
N THR A 22 0.10 -25.47 -28.78
CA THR A 22 -0.34 -26.80 -28.34
C THR A 22 0.14 -27.92 -29.25
N PHE A 23 0.29 -27.67 -30.55
CA PHE A 23 0.81 -28.64 -31.51
C PHE A 23 2.28 -28.98 -31.25
N LEU A 24 3.12 -27.97 -30.95
CA LEU A 24 4.53 -28.17 -30.63
C LEU A 24 4.73 -28.89 -29.29
N LEU A 25 3.89 -28.61 -28.28
CA LEU A 25 3.95 -29.29 -26.98
C LEU A 25 3.53 -30.77 -27.08
N GLY A 26 2.56 -31.10 -27.94
CA GLY A 26 2.15 -32.47 -28.20
C GLY A 26 3.26 -33.33 -28.84
N ILE A 27 4.03 -32.76 -29.76
CA ILE A 27 5.20 -33.44 -30.37
C ILE A 27 6.30 -33.67 -29.33
N ALA A 28 6.55 -32.70 -28.45
CA ALA A 28 7.58 -32.79 -27.41
C ALA A 28 7.26 -33.86 -26.35
N LEU A 29 5.99 -34.06 -25.99
CA LEU A 29 5.59 -34.99 -24.93
C LEU A 29 5.44 -36.44 -25.41
N PHE A 30 5.02 -36.67 -26.65
CA PHE A 30 4.69 -38.04 -27.11
C PHE A 30 5.69 -38.66 -28.09
N GLY A 31 6.57 -37.86 -28.71
CA GLY A 31 7.54 -38.36 -29.68
C GLY A 31 6.90 -38.91 -30.97
N ILE A 32 7.64 -38.88 -32.08
CA ILE A 32 7.15 -39.40 -33.36
C ILE A 32 7.18 -40.93 -33.31
N PRO A 33 6.05 -41.64 -33.49
CA PRO A 33 6.03 -43.10 -33.43
C PRO A 33 6.82 -43.69 -34.61
N LYS A 34 7.83 -44.50 -34.32
CA LYS A 34 8.80 -45.04 -35.30
C LYS A 34 8.30 -46.24 -36.13
N LYS A 35 7.05 -46.69 -35.97
CA LYS A 35 6.47 -47.83 -36.71
C LYS A 35 5.19 -47.41 -37.44
N PRO A 36 5.07 -47.66 -38.76
CA PRO A 36 4.01 -47.08 -39.60
C PRO A 36 2.60 -47.56 -39.24
N GLY A 37 2.45 -48.75 -38.64
CA GLY A 37 1.14 -49.31 -38.27
C GLY A 37 0.41 -48.60 -37.13
N ASN A 38 1.12 -47.86 -36.26
CA ASN A 38 0.53 -47.19 -35.08
C ASN A 38 0.41 -45.67 -35.22
N LEU A 39 0.74 -45.11 -36.39
CA LEU A 39 0.75 -43.67 -36.62
C LEU A 39 -0.66 -43.06 -36.52
N LEU A 40 -1.67 -43.76 -37.08
CA LEU A 40 -3.08 -43.33 -37.02
C LEU A 40 -3.62 -43.27 -35.59
N LEU A 41 -3.30 -44.27 -34.75
CA LEU A 41 -3.69 -44.30 -33.34
C LEU A 41 -2.99 -43.20 -32.53
N GLY A 42 -1.70 -42.95 -32.79
CA GLY A 42 -0.95 -41.89 -32.12
C GLY A 42 -1.48 -40.49 -32.45
N VAL A 43 -1.78 -40.23 -33.73
CA VAL A 43 -2.36 -38.94 -34.16
C VAL A 43 -3.77 -38.75 -33.58
N ALA A 44 -4.59 -39.81 -33.56
CA ALA A 44 -5.92 -39.75 -32.95
C ALA A 44 -5.84 -39.42 -31.44
N ALA A 45 -4.93 -40.04 -30.69
CA ALA A 45 -4.75 -39.77 -29.27
C ALA A 45 -4.31 -38.31 -29.01
N ILE A 46 -3.39 -37.77 -29.81
CA ILE A 46 -2.94 -36.38 -29.69
C ILE A 46 -4.08 -35.40 -29.97
N LEU A 47 -4.91 -35.66 -30.99
CA LEU A 47 -6.07 -34.84 -31.30
C LEU A 47 -7.13 -34.88 -30.18
N ILE A 48 -7.37 -36.04 -29.57
CA ILE A 48 -8.28 -36.18 -28.43
C ILE A 48 -7.77 -35.39 -27.21
N VAL A 49 -6.48 -35.48 -26.89
CA VAL A 49 -5.91 -34.71 -25.76
C VAL A 49 -5.95 -33.21 -26.04
N ALA A 50 -5.59 -32.77 -27.26
CA ALA A 50 -5.61 -31.36 -27.63
C ALA A 50 -7.03 -30.76 -27.56
N THR A 51 -8.04 -31.51 -28.02
CA THR A 51 -9.45 -31.10 -27.92
C THR A 51 -9.93 -31.06 -26.47
N ALA A 52 -9.59 -32.04 -25.64
CA ALA A 52 -9.94 -32.03 -24.22
C ALA A 52 -9.32 -30.84 -23.47
N VAL A 53 -8.04 -30.53 -23.72
CA VAL A 53 -7.36 -29.35 -23.15
C VAL A 53 -7.99 -28.05 -23.64
N GLY A 54 -8.30 -27.96 -24.94
CA GLY A 54 -9.00 -26.81 -25.51
C GLY A 54 -10.36 -26.57 -24.86
N VAL A 55 -11.15 -27.62 -24.68
CA VAL A 55 -12.45 -27.56 -23.98
C VAL A 55 -12.27 -27.13 -22.52
N ALA A 56 -11.30 -27.69 -21.80
CA ALA A 56 -11.02 -27.31 -20.40
C ALA A 56 -10.65 -25.82 -20.27
N VAL A 57 -9.78 -25.31 -21.15
CA VAL A 57 -9.42 -23.88 -21.19
C VAL A 57 -10.64 -23.03 -21.53
N GLN A 58 -11.48 -23.45 -22.48
CA GLN A 58 -12.70 -22.74 -22.85
C GLN A 58 -13.71 -22.69 -21.69
N LEU A 59 -13.81 -23.77 -20.90
CA LEU A 59 -14.65 -23.82 -19.70
C LEU A 59 -14.11 -22.93 -18.58
N LEU A 60 -12.78 -22.85 -18.40
CA LEU A 60 -12.17 -21.93 -17.42
C LEU A 60 -12.37 -20.46 -17.80
N ILE A 61 -12.24 -20.13 -19.09
CA ILE A 61 -12.54 -18.78 -19.59
C ILE A 61 -14.03 -18.45 -19.41
N ARG A 62 -14.93 -19.39 -19.73
CA ARG A 62 -16.37 -19.22 -19.50
C ARG A 62 -16.71 -19.02 -18.02
N LYS A 63 -16.12 -19.80 -17.11
CA LYS A 63 -16.31 -19.65 -15.66
C LYS A 63 -15.82 -18.29 -15.16
N ARG A 64 -14.72 -17.79 -15.70
CA ARG A 64 -14.20 -16.45 -15.38
C ARG A 64 -15.11 -15.34 -15.90
N ASN A 65 -15.66 -15.50 -17.09
CA ASN A 65 -16.60 -14.53 -17.67
C ASN A 65 -17.95 -14.54 -16.94
N GLN A 66 -18.46 -15.71 -16.54
CA GLN A 66 -19.69 -15.82 -15.73
C GLN A 66 -19.53 -15.19 -14.34
N ALA A 67 -18.34 -15.27 -13.74
CA ALA A 67 -18.03 -14.55 -12.49
C ALA A 67 -17.93 -13.02 -12.67
N ALA A 68 -17.75 -12.54 -13.91
CA ALA A 68 -17.79 -11.11 -14.23
C ALA A 68 -19.22 -10.65 -14.61
N ASP A 69 -20.07 -11.55 -15.11
CA ASP A 69 -21.44 -11.30 -15.55
C ASP A 69 -22.46 -11.37 -14.39
N SER A 70 -22.12 -12.03 -13.28
CA SER A 70 -22.97 -12.08 -12.08
C SER A 70 -22.99 -10.79 -11.25
N ASP A 71 -22.16 -9.79 -11.58
CA ASP A 71 -22.21 -8.45 -10.98
C ASP A 71 -23.12 -7.48 -11.77
N GLU A 72 -23.71 -7.91 -12.89
CA GLU A 72 -24.50 -7.06 -13.80
C GLU A 72 -25.98 -7.48 -13.89
N LEU A 73 -26.54 -8.04 -12.81
CA LEU A 73 -27.99 -8.27 -12.67
C LEU A 73 -28.57 -7.61 -11.42
N SER A 74 -28.61 -6.27 -11.44
CA SER A 74 -29.64 -5.50 -10.74
C SER A 74 -29.77 -4.11 -11.38
N ALA A 75 -30.42 -4.04 -12.53
CA ALA A 75 -30.86 -2.77 -13.11
C ALA A 75 -32.22 -2.98 -13.76
N ASP A 76 -33.28 -2.80 -12.97
CA ASP A 76 -34.57 -2.39 -13.49
C ASP A 76 -35.17 -1.39 -12.49
N VAL A 77 -34.94 -0.11 -12.75
CA VAL A 77 -35.56 1.02 -12.02
C VAL A 77 -36.12 1.96 -13.09
N PRO A 78 -37.43 2.25 -13.08
CA PRO A 78 -38.05 3.04 -14.15
C PRO A 78 -37.59 4.49 -14.13
N ALA A 79 -37.51 5.07 -15.33
CA ALA A 79 -37.13 6.44 -15.60
C ALA A 79 -37.97 7.43 -14.76
N ARG A 80 -37.31 8.06 -13.80
CA ARG A 80 -37.85 9.20 -13.05
C ARG A 80 -37.31 10.47 -13.69
N THR A 81 -38.23 11.29 -14.17
CA THR A 81 -38.03 12.64 -14.68
C THR A 81 -37.05 13.41 -13.81
N GLU A 82 -35.95 13.89 -14.41
CA GLU A 82 -34.98 14.76 -13.74
C GLU A 82 -35.67 16.06 -13.28
N PRO A 83 -35.72 16.36 -11.98
CA PRO A 83 -35.80 17.74 -11.54
C PRO A 83 -34.38 18.31 -11.63
N SER A 84 -34.23 19.47 -12.30
CA SER A 84 -32.94 20.16 -12.35
C SER A 84 -32.50 20.52 -10.93
N LEU A 85 -31.58 19.72 -10.38
CA LEU A 85 -30.92 20.03 -9.12
C LEU A 85 -29.75 20.93 -9.46
N LYS A 86 -29.90 22.18 -9.01
CA LYS A 86 -28.89 23.22 -9.01
C LYS A 86 -27.58 22.66 -8.46
N GLU A 87 -26.48 23.08 -9.07
CA GLU A 87 -25.12 22.88 -8.58
C GLU A 87 -25.09 23.16 -7.08
N HIS A 88 -25.02 22.10 -6.28
CA HIS A 88 -24.69 22.25 -4.87
C HIS A 88 -23.20 22.55 -4.86
N GLU A 89 -22.90 23.85 -4.66
CA GLU A 89 -21.65 24.36 -4.11
C GLU A 89 -21.12 23.40 -3.04
N GLU A 90 -20.26 22.49 -3.45
CA GLU A 90 -19.35 21.80 -2.55
C GLU A 90 -18.41 22.90 -2.06
N ALA A 91 -18.76 23.47 -0.91
CA ALA A 91 -18.07 24.60 -0.32
C ALA A 91 -16.57 24.34 -0.41
N ASP A 92 -15.87 25.19 -1.15
CA ASP A 92 -14.42 25.19 -1.21
C ASP A 92 -13.94 25.37 0.24
N LEU A 93 -13.51 24.28 0.88
CA LEU A 93 -13.02 24.29 2.27
C LEU A 93 -11.57 24.79 2.36
N TYR A 94 -10.95 25.13 1.22
CA TYR A 94 -9.61 25.71 1.15
C TYR A 94 -9.42 27.03 1.93
N PRO A 95 -10.42 27.94 2.04
CA PRO A 95 -10.33 29.15 2.87
C PRO A 95 -10.36 28.87 4.37
N LEU A 96 -10.99 27.77 4.82
CA LEU A 96 -11.01 27.37 6.24
C LEU A 96 -9.62 26.92 6.73
N TRP A 97 -8.76 26.42 5.83
CA TRP A 97 -7.36 26.08 6.16
C TRP A 97 -6.45 27.30 6.32
N LYS A 98 -6.86 28.47 5.81
CA LYS A 98 -6.10 29.73 5.96
C LYS A 98 -6.35 30.41 7.31
N GLN A 99 -7.49 30.12 7.94
CA GLN A 99 -7.94 30.78 9.19
C GLN A 99 -7.91 29.86 10.40
N GLY A 100 -7.43 28.62 10.26
CA GLY A 100 -7.09 27.81 11.43
C GLY A 100 -5.95 28.47 12.16
N ASP A 101 -6.27 29.19 13.24
CA ASP A 101 -5.31 29.70 14.21
C ASP A 101 -4.23 28.64 14.43
N SER A 102 -2.98 29.02 14.14
CA SER A 102 -1.85 28.29 14.70
C SER A 102 -2.09 28.24 16.20
N PRO A 103 -2.12 27.07 16.86
CA PRO A 103 -1.85 27.05 18.27
C PRO A 103 -0.39 27.46 18.40
N ALA A 104 -0.19 28.77 18.53
CA ALA A 104 1.00 29.39 19.03
C ALA A 104 1.09 29.03 20.52
N HIS A 105 1.41 27.78 20.84
CA HIS A 105 2.03 27.38 22.09
C HIS A 105 2.79 26.08 21.85
N ALA A 106 4.11 26.17 21.82
CA ALA A 106 4.98 25.05 22.10
C ALA A 106 4.79 24.65 23.57
N GLU A 107 3.65 24.05 23.91
CA GLU A 107 3.51 23.37 25.19
C GLU A 107 4.55 22.25 25.22
N SER A 108 5.39 22.27 26.25
CA SER A 108 6.37 21.23 26.51
C SER A 108 5.64 19.93 26.70
N VAL A 109 5.64 19.10 25.66
CA VAL A 109 4.95 17.82 25.75
C VAL A 109 5.61 16.93 26.78
N ASP A 110 4.76 16.40 27.64
CA ASP A 110 5.10 15.43 28.64
C ASP A 110 5.74 14.20 27.96
N THR A 111 7.06 14.10 28.10
CA THR A 111 7.87 12.98 27.61
C THR A 111 8.07 11.91 28.66
N SER A 112 7.48 12.06 29.86
CA SER A 112 7.60 11.10 30.96
C SER A 112 6.67 9.89 30.81
N ARG A 113 5.69 9.96 29.90
CA ARG A 113 4.72 8.89 29.64
C ARG A 113 4.27 8.86 28.19
N TRP A 114 3.74 7.71 27.78
CA TRP A 114 3.08 7.57 26.50
C TRP A 114 1.71 8.24 26.48
N SER A 115 1.49 9.03 25.44
CA SER A 115 0.22 9.67 25.08
C SER A 115 0.06 9.73 23.56
N LEU A 116 -1.14 10.04 23.08
CA LEU A 116 -1.35 10.27 21.65
C LEU A 116 -0.51 11.44 21.15
N ASP A 117 -0.39 12.49 21.94
CA ASP A 117 0.41 13.66 21.59
C ASP A 117 1.90 13.33 21.50
N SER A 118 2.39 12.45 22.39
CA SER A 118 3.77 11.95 22.32
C SER A 118 4.03 11.19 21.02
N LEU A 119 3.11 10.31 20.59
CA LEU A 119 3.22 9.57 19.33
C LEU A 119 3.16 10.48 18.11
N LYS A 120 2.27 11.48 18.14
CA LYS A 120 2.13 12.45 17.07
C LYS A 120 3.41 13.27 16.93
N GLN A 121 4.04 13.71 18.01
CA GLN A 121 5.25 14.55 17.90
C GLN A 121 6.51 13.86 17.38
N LEU A 122 6.51 12.54 17.28
CA LEU A 122 7.62 11.83 16.68
C LEU A 122 7.69 12.20 15.20
N GLU A 123 8.88 12.62 14.77
CA GLU A 123 9.19 12.70 13.36
C GLU A 123 9.10 11.32 12.70
N TRP A 124 8.90 11.28 11.38
CA TRP A 124 8.54 10.06 10.66
C TRP A 124 9.50 8.89 10.89
N ARG A 125 10.82 9.15 10.94
CA ARG A 125 11.81 8.10 11.14
C ARG A 125 11.81 7.59 12.58
N ARG A 126 11.65 8.48 13.56
CA ARG A 126 11.52 8.07 14.96
C ARG A 126 10.24 7.25 15.19
N PHE A 127 9.15 7.59 14.51
CA PHE A 127 7.91 6.82 14.58
C PHE A 127 8.11 5.39 14.03
N GLU A 128 8.79 5.23 12.88
CA GLU A 128 9.17 3.91 12.35
C GLU A 128 9.98 3.08 13.36
N GLU A 129 10.97 3.71 13.99
CA GLU A 129 11.82 3.06 15.00
C GLU A 129 11.01 2.63 16.23
N VAL A 130 10.08 3.47 16.71
CA VAL A 130 9.16 3.09 17.80
C VAL A 130 8.25 1.94 17.39
N CYS A 131 7.73 1.93 16.16
CA CYS A 131 6.95 0.79 15.66
C CYS A 131 7.78 -0.49 15.60
N ALA A 132 9.04 -0.42 15.16
CA ALA A 132 9.96 -1.57 15.15
C ALA A 132 10.23 -2.06 16.58
N GLY A 133 10.59 -1.15 17.49
CA GLY A 133 10.84 -1.47 18.90
C GLY A 133 9.62 -2.05 19.61
N TYR A 134 8.40 -1.64 19.23
CA TYR A 134 7.17 -2.27 19.71
C TYR A 134 7.09 -3.76 19.30
N PHE A 135 7.40 -4.10 18.04
CA PHE A 135 7.41 -5.50 17.61
C PHE A 135 8.56 -6.30 18.23
N GLU A 136 9.73 -5.70 18.42
CA GLU A 136 10.84 -6.33 19.15
C GLU A 136 10.45 -6.62 20.60
N ALA A 137 9.74 -5.71 21.26
CA ALA A 137 9.19 -5.92 22.59
C ALA A 137 8.18 -7.09 22.64
N LEU A 138 7.54 -7.45 21.52
CA LEU A 138 6.72 -8.65 21.38
C LEU A 138 7.51 -9.92 21.05
N GLY A 139 8.84 -9.83 20.85
CA GLY A 139 9.72 -10.96 20.57
C GLY A 139 9.94 -11.23 19.08
N PHE A 140 9.55 -10.33 18.18
CA PHE A 140 9.93 -10.42 16.77
C PHE A 140 11.34 -9.89 16.55
N ARG A 141 12.04 -10.40 15.53
CA ARG A 141 13.18 -9.68 14.95
C ARG A 141 12.61 -8.69 13.94
N ALA A 142 12.79 -7.38 14.19
CA ALA A 142 12.34 -6.32 13.29
C ALA A 142 13.52 -5.76 12.51
N GLU A 143 13.44 -5.77 11.18
CA GLU A 143 14.46 -5.18 10.33
C GLU A 143 13.84 -3.95 9.64
N THR A 144 14.36 -2.76 9.94
CA THR A 144 13.93 -1.52 9.30
C THR A 144 14.62 -1.34 7.95
N THR A 145 13.87 -0.87 6.96
CA THR A 145 14.44 -0.54 5.64
C THR A 145 15.24 0.78 5.72
N ARG A 146 16.19 0.94 4.79
CA ARG A 146 17.06 2.12 4.71
C ARG A 146 16.30 3.32 4.17
N PHE A 147 16.89 4.51 4.30
CA PHE A 147 16.34 5.78 3.82
C PHE A 147 15.92 5.70 2.34
N GLY A 148 14.66 5.99 2.03
CA GLY A 148 14.19 6.13 0.67
C GLY A 148 12.70 5.85 0.54
N ALA A 149 12.15 6.16 -0.63
CA ALA A 149 10.81 5.71 -1.03
C ALA A 149 10.88 4.22 -1.43
N ASP A 150 11.38 3.37 -0.52
CA ASP A 150 11.62 1.95 -0.77
C ASP A 150 10.30 1.21 -0.67
N GLY A 151 9.56 1.21 -1.79
CA GLY A 151 8.46 0.29 -2.06
C GLY A 151 7.27 0.35 -1.12
N GLY A 152 7.26 1.19 -0.08
CA GLY A 152 6.20 1.28 0.92
C GLY A 152 6.29 0.26 2.05
N VAL A 153 7.46 -0.35 2.31
CA VAL A 153 7.68 -1.20 3.50
C VAL A 153 8.77 -0.60 4.36
N ASP A 154 8.41 -0.35 5.61
CA ASP A 154 9.31 0.28 6.58
C ASP A 154 9.94 -0.75 7.52
N ILE A 155 9.22 -1.85 7.78
CA ILE A 155 9.66 -2.91 8.70
C ILE A 155 9.36 -4.30 8.13
N LYS A 156 10.36 -5.19 8.13
CA LYS A 156 10.19 -6.63 7.90
C LYS A 156 10.26 -7.36 9.25
N LEU A 157 9.22 -8.16 9.56
CA LEU A 157 9.09 -8.85 10.84
C LEU A 157 9.38 -10.35 10.67
N TYR A 158 10.33 -10.87 11.44
CA TYR A 158 10.74 -12.26 11.42
C TYR A 158 10.41 -12.94 12.75
N MET A 159 10.06 -14.22 12.68
CA MET A 159 9.75 -15.05 13.84
C MET A 159 10.80 -16.17 13.97
N GLY A 160 11.36 -16.32 15.16
CA GLY A 160 12.43 -17.29 15.42
C GLY A 160 13.65 -17.05 14.52
N GLN A 161 14.17 -18.12 13.92
CA GLN A 161 15.34 -18.09 13.03
C GLN A 161 14.97 -18.03 11.54
N SER A 162 13.72 -17.72 11.20
CA SER A 162 13.28 -17.65 9.79
C SER A 162 14.06 -16.59 9.01
N MET A 163 14.46 -16.95 7.78
CA MET A 163 15.02 -16.00 6.79
C MET A 163 13.93 -15.32 5.96
N LYS A 164 12.68 -15.78 6.04
CA LYS A 164 11.53 -15.14 5.39
C LYS A 164 10.72 -14.34 6.41
N PRO A 165 10.30 -13.11 6.08
CA PRO A 165 9.47 -12.32 6.96
C PRO A 165 8.09 -12.98 7.14
N ALA A 166 7.65 -13.05 8.39
CA ALA A 166 6.31 -13.50 8.76
C ALA A 166 5.25 -12.41 8.51
N ALA A 167 5.66 -11.14 8.56
CA ALA A 167 4.83 -9.99 8.21
C ALA A 167 5.71 -8.84 7.69
N ILE A 168 5.09 -7.91 6.97
CA ILE A 168 5.66 -6.61 6.62
C ILE A 168 4.80 -5.50 7.17
N ALA A 169 5.42 -4.43 7.63
CA ALA A 169 4.74 -3.27 8.16
C ALA A 169 5.09 -2.00 7.40
N GLN A 170 4.08 -1.15 7.23
CA GLN A 170 4.21 0.21 6.73
C GLN A 170 3.75 1.19 7.81
N CYS A 171 4.54 2.21 8.04
CA CYS A 171 4.37 3.25 9.03
C CYS A 171 4.08 4.58 8.34
N LYS A 172 3.20 5.38 8.92
CA LYS A 172 2.90 6.72 8.42
C LYS A 172 2.65 7.67 9.59
N ALA A 173 3.68 8.44 9.96
CA ALA A 173 3.60 9.43 11.03
C ALA A 173 2.94 10.73 10.52
N TRP A 174 1.62 10.84 10.58
CA TRP A 174 0.85 11.98 10.06
C TRP A 174 -0.03 12.56 11.17
N ASN A 175 0.32 13.73 11.71
CA ASN A 175 -0.46 14.33 12.82
C ASN A 175 -1.72 15.07 12.37
N ALA A 176 -1.84 15.35 11.08
CA ALA A 176 -2.87 16.23 10.54
C ALA A 176 -3.85 15.53 9.60
N TYR A 177 -3.84 14.19 9.49
CA TYR A 177 -4.59 13.54 8.43
C TYR A 177 -4.95 12.07 8.71
N THR A 178 -6.08 11.70 8.12
CA THR A 178 -6.68 10.38 8.12
C THR A 178 -6.16 9.56 6.93
N VAL A 179 -5.49 8.44 7.18
CA VAL A 179 -4.95 7.58 6.11
C VAL A 179 -6.07 6.97 5.26
N GLY A 180 -6.10 7.35 3.98
CA GLY A 180 -7.05 6.81 3.00
C GLY A 180 -6.68 5.43 2.47
N VAL A 181 -7.55 4.87 1.62
CA VAL A 181 -7.44 3.49 1.12
C VAL A 181 -6.25 3.26 0.17
N LYS A 182 -5.79 4.29 -0.55
CA LYS A 182 -4.72 4.17 -1.56
C LYS A 182 -3.41 3.56 -1.00
N PRO A 183 -2.78 4.12 0.05
CA PRO A 183 -1.55 3.52 0.60
C PRO A 183 -1.77 2.11 1.16
N VAL A 184 -2.96 1.82 1.70
CA VAL A 184 -3.29 0.47 2.19
C VAL A 184 -3.38 -0.54 1.03
N ARG A 185 -3.85 -0.12 -0.15
CA ARG A 185 -3.83 -0.94 -1.38
C ARG A 185 -2.41 -1.15 -1.89
N GLU A 186 -1.56 -0.13 -1.81
CA GLU A 186 -0.15 -0.21 -2.20
C GLU A 186 0.57 -1.27 -1.35
N LEU A 187 0.39 -1.25 -0.02
CA LEU A 187 0.90 -2.29 0.88
C LEU A 187 0.48 -3.70 0.44
N ARG A 188 -0.78 -3.88 0.03
CA ARG A 188 -1.26 -5.18 -0.48
C ARG A 188 -0.48 -5.65 -1.72
N GLY A 189 -0.11 -4.74 -2.61
CA GLY A 189 0.74 -5.03 -3.76
C GLY A 189 2.13 -5.49 -3.35
N VAL A 190 2.73 -4.82 -2.35
CA VAL A 190 4.05 -5.18 -1.84
C VAL A 190 4.05 -6.55 -1.16
N MET A 191 3.02 -6.86 -0.37
CA MET A 191 2.84 -8.19 0.23
C MET A 191 2.88 -9.30 -0.83
N ALA A 192 2.24 -9.09 -1.97
CA ALA A 192 2.23 -10.06 -3.07
C ALA A 192 3.61 -10.19 -3.72
N ALA A 193 4.32 -9.07 -3.94
CA ALA A 193 5.66 -9.06 -4.51
C ALA A 193 6.70 -9.75 -3.61
N GLU A 194 6.63 -9.50 -2.31
CA GLU A 194 7.52 -10.08 -1.28
C GLU A 194 7.09 -11.49 -0.85
N GLN A 195 5.96 -12.01 -1.36
CA GLN A 195 5.37 -13.30 -0.98
C GLN A 195 5.10 -13.43 0.53
N VAL A 196 4.67 -12.34 1.16
CA VAL A 196 4.37 -12.27 2.60
C VAL A 196 2.87 -12.30 2.81
N SER A 197 2.42 -13.20 3.69
CA SER A 197 0.99 -13.43 3.90
C SER A 197 0.30 -12.39 4.79
N LYS A 198 1.06 -11.66 5.64
CA LYS A 198 0.52 -10.68 6.59
C LYS A 198 1.11 -9.29 6.41
N GLY A 199 0.25 -8.29 6.38
CA GLY A 199 0.60 -6.88 6.34
C GLY A 199 0.13 -6.15 7.59
N ILE A 200 0.86 -5.13 8.00
CA ILE A 200 0.46 -4.23 9.09
C ILE A 200 0.61 -2.79 8.60
N PHE A 201 -0.39 -1.95 8.83
CA PHE A 201 -0.31 -0.52 8.55
C PHE A 201 -0.46 0.25 9.86
N LEU A 202 0.55 1.03 10.21
CA LEU A 202 0.60 1.83 11.44
C LEU A 202 0.55 3.33 11.12
N THR A 203 -0.20 4.10 11.90
CA THR A 203 -0.24 5.56 11.81
C THR A 203 -0.37 6.18 13.19
N SER A 204 0.21 7.37 13.40
CA SER A 204 -0.04 8.19 14.58
C SER A 204 -1.39 8.92 14.53
N GLY A 205 -2.01 8.98 13.34
CA GLY A 205 -3.34 9.52 13.10
C GLY A 205 -4.42 8.42 13.08
N THR A 206 -5.38 8.54 12.16
CA THR A 206 -6.52 7.61 12.02
C THR A 206 -6.62 7.06 10.59
N PHE A 207 -7.56 6.15 10.34
CA PHE A 207 -7.87 5.60 9.00
C PHE A 207 -9.27 6.01 8.54
N THR A 208 -9.44 6.20 7.22
CA THR A 208 -10.77 6.48 6.67
C THR A 208 -11.65 5.24 6.74
N LYS A 209 -12.97 5.42 6.63
CA LYS A 209 -13.93 4.31 6.61
C LYS A 209 -13.63 3.35 5.46
N GLU A 210 -13.27 3.88 4.30
CA GLU A 210 -12.95 3.11 3.10
C GLU A 210 -11.69 2.26 3.29
N ALA A 211 -10.68 2.78 4.01
CA ALA A 211 -9.48 2.03 4.36
C ALA A 211 -9.81 0.86 5.31
N LYS A 212 -10.65 1.09 6.32
CA LYS A 212 -11.11 0.06 7.25
C LYS A 212 -11.92 -1.02 6.53
N GLN A 213 -12.89 -0.63 5.71
CA GLN A 213 -13.69 -1.56 4.90
C GLN A 213 -12.84 -2.36 3.91
N PHE A 214 -11.82 -1.74 3.32
CA PHE A 214 -10.93 -2.43 2.39
C PHE A 214 -10.23 -3.62 3.04
N VAL A 215 -9.88 -3.57 4.33
CA VAL A 215 -9.10 -4.64 4.99
C VAL A 215 -9.93 -5.75 5.63
N GLU A 216 -11.26 -5.61 5.77
CA GLU A 216 -12.12 -6.53 6.54
C GLU A 216 -11.90 -8.02 6.24
N ASN A 217 -11.67 -8.37 4.97
CA ASN A 217 -11.44 -9.74 4.52
C ASN A 217 -10.05 -9.94 3.89
N LYS A 218 -9.07 -9.15 4.34
CA LYS A 218 -7.69 -9.20 3.83
C LYS A 218 -6.73 -9.38 4.99
N PRO A 219 -5.57 -10.03 4.79
CA PRO A 219 -4.61 -10.24 5.85
C PRO A 219 -3.75 -8.98 6.08
N ILE A 220 -4.42 -7.85 6.29
CA ILE A 220 -3.81 -6.55 6.61
C ILE A 220 -4.43 -6.05 7.91
N HIS A 221 -3.59 -5.78 8.90
CA HIS A 221 -4.01 -5.20 10.17
C HIS A 221 -3.75 -3.70 10.19
N LEU A 222 -4.76 -2.90 10.52
CA LEU A 222 -4.62 -1.47 10.71
C LEU A 222 -4.44 -1.16 12.21
N MET A 223 -3.43 -0.35 12.55
CA MET A 223 -3.24 0.20 13.89
C MET A 223 -3.15 1.72 13.80
N ASP A 224 -4.21 2.40 14.22
CA ASP A 224 -4.22 3.86 14.38
C ASP A 224 -3.51 4.25 15.69
N GLY A 225 -3.39 5.56 15.94
CA GLY A 225 -2.68 6.08 17.11
C GLY A 225 -3.19 5.49 18.42
N GLU A 226 -4.50 5.33 18.55
CA GLU A 226 -5.20 4.88 19.75
C GLU A 226 -5.04 3.38 19.94
N VAL A 227 -5.12 2.59 18.88
CA VAL A 227 -4.79 1.16 18.94
C VAL A 227 -3.31 0.97 19.29
N LEU A 228 -2.41 1.70 18.64
CA LEU A 228 -0.97 1.61 18.88
C LEU A 228 -0.61 2.01 20.32
N LEU A 229 -1.15 3.12 20.82
CA LEU A 229 -0.96 3.58 22.19
C LEU A 229 -1.40 2.51 23.19
N ARG A 230 -2.63 1.99 23.05
CA ARG A 230 -3.14 0.92 23.94
C ARG A 230 -2.26 -0.33 23.92
N LYS A 231 -1.71 -0.67 22.76
CA LYS A 231 -0.79 -1.79 22.61
C LYS A 231 0.56 -1.52 23.29
N ILE A 232 1.11 -0.32 23.16
CA ILE A 232 2.34 0.09 23.82
C ILE A 232 2.18 0.06 25.34
N ILE A 233 1.14 0.68 25.90
CA ILE A 233 0.93 0.72 27.37
C ILE A 233 0.61 -0.65 27.99
N SER A 234 0.30 -1.65 27.17
CA SER A 234 0.09 -3.04 27.60
C SER A 234 1.38 -3.88 27.70
N LEU A 235 2.53 -3.30 27.32
CA LEU A 235 3.83 -3.94 27.49
C LEU A 235 4.20 -4.05 28.98
N SER A 236 5.16 -4.94 29.29
CA SER A 236 5.74 -4.97 30.64
C SER A 236 6.41 -3.64 30.99
N PRO A 237 6.46 -3.25 32.28
CA PRO A 237 7.03 -1.95 32.69
C PRO A 237 8.43 -1.67 32.11
N ASP A 238 9.32 -2.66 32.10
CA ASP A 238 10.68 -2.50 31.57
C ASP A 238 10.69 -2.21 30.06
N LYS A 239 9.84 -2.91 29.29
CA LYS A 239 9.72 -2.72 27.84
C LYS A 239 9.06 -1.38 27.51
N LEU A 240 8.05 -0.99 28.29
CA LEU A 240 7.38 0.30 28.17
C LEU A 240 8.36 1.46 28.38
N ALA A 241 9.16 1.40 29.43
CA ALA A 241 10.17 2.40 29.76
C ALA A 241 11.30 2.45 28.71
N SER A 242 11.80 1.29 28.27
CA SER A 242 12.83 1.19 27.23
C SER A 242 12.36 1.79 25.90
N LEU A 243 11.12 1.50 25.50
CA LEU A 243 10.54 2.05 24.27
C LEU A 243 10.32 3.57 24.37
N LEU A 244 9.91 4.06 25.55
CA LEU A 244 9.76 5.51 25.78
C LEU A 244 11.10 6.24 25.68
N GLN A 245 12.15 5.66 26.27
CA GLN A 245 13.51 6.18 26.16
C GLN A 245 13.95 6.22 24.69
N GLN A 246 13.73 5.15 23.93
CA GLN A 246 14.03 5.11 22.50
C GLN A 246 13.29 6.21 21.73
N ALA A 247 12.01 6.44 22.05
CA ALA A 247 11.18 7.44 21.39
C ALA A 247 11.67 8.88 21.61
N THR A 248 12.19 9.17 22.81
CA THR A 248 12.49 10.54 23.28
C THR A 248 13.98 10.87 23.33
N THR A 249 14.86 9.91 23.06
CA THR A 249 16.31 10.15 23.06
C THR A 249 16.71 11.07 21.90
N GLY A 250 17.48 12.11 22.22
CA GLY A 250 18.03 13.05 21.24
C GLY A 250 16.97 13.88 20.51
N ASP A 251 17.23 14.24 19.26
CA ASP A 251 16.30 15.02 18.46
C ASP A 251 15.27 14.11 17.78
N PHE A 252 14.08 14.02 18.38
CA PHE A 252 12.96 13.21 17.90
C PHE A 252 11.87 14.03 17.18
N LYS A 253 11.99 15.36 17.12
CA LYS A 253 10.98 16.24 16.52
C LYS A 253 11.39 16.78 15.15
N THR A 254 12.69 17.00 14.93
CA THR A 254 13.18 17.47 13.64
C THR A 254 13.09 16.34 12.61
N PRO A 255 12.46 16.58 11.44
CA PRO A 255 12.37 15.58 10.38
C PRO A 255 13.74 15.10 9.91
N THR A 256 13.86 13.78 9.77
CA THR A 256 15.01 13.16 9.12
C THR A 256 14.84 13.25 7.59
N CYS A 257 15.90 13.51 6.82
CA CYS A 257 15.81 13.58 5.37
C CYS A 257 15.60 12.18 4.75
N PRO A 258 14.50 11.91 4.04
CA PRO A 258 14.24 10.59 3.45
C PRO A 258 15.27 10.15 2.40
N SER A 259 16.03 11.08 1.82
CA SER A 259 17.02 10.77 0.79
C SER A 259 18.43 10.51 1.32
N CYS A 260 18.79 11.02 2.50
CA CYS A 260 20.17 10.88 3.00
C CYS A 260 20.31 10.69 4.51
N GLY A 261 19.21 10.64 5.26
CA GLY A 261 19.20 10.26 6.67
C GLY A 261 19.67 11.33 7.66
N VAL A 262 20.04 12.53 7.21
CA VAL A 262 20.43 13.63 8.12
C VAL A 262 19.23 14.43 8.58
N LYS A 263 19.27 14.97 9.80
CA LYS A 263 18.26 15.92 10.28
C LYS A 263 18.17 17.14 9.35
N MET A 264 16.95 17.56 9.07
CA MET A 264 16.67 18.68 8.16
C MET A 264 16.76 20.01 8.91
N VAL A 265 16.82 21.11 8.16
CA VAL A 265 16.77 22.48 8.69
C VAL A 265 15.58 23.22 8.11
N GLN A 266 14.95 24.07 8.91
CA GLN A 266 13.88 24.92 8.43
C GLN A 266 14.47 26.00 7.51
N ARG A 267 13.83 26.20 6.37
CA ARG A 267 14.21 27.17 5.34
C ARG A 267 12.98 27.91 4.88
N GLU A 268 13.18 29.07 4.27
CA GLU A 268 12.10 29.88 3.73
C GLU A 268 12.25 30.00 2.20
N SER A 269 11.12 29.91 1.50
CA SER A 269 11.09 30.06 0.05
C SER A 269 11.09 31.54 -0.32
N ARG A 270 12.08 31.97 -1.12
CA ARG A 270 12.17 33.35 -1.61
C ARG A 270 11.00 33.79 -2.52
N LYS A 271 10.20 32.84 -3.01
CA LYS A 271 9.10 33.13 -3.95
C LYS A 271 7.78 33.44 -3.25
N ASP A 272 7.51 32.75 -2.15
CA ASP A 272 6.20 32.73 -1.49
C ASP A 272 6.30 32.81 0.04
N GLU A 273 7.50 33.08 0.59
CA GLU A 273 7.80 33.24 2.03
C GLU A 273 7.36 32.04 2.90
N LYS A 274 7.04 30.91 2.25
CA LYS A 274 6.66 29.68 2.93
C LYS A 274 7.89 29.02 3.52
N LYS A 275 7.82 28.75 4.82
CA LYS A 275 8.76 27.89 5.52
C LYS A 275 8.58 26.44 5.06
N PHE A 276 9.68 25.69 5.00
CA PHE A 276 9.73 24.27 4.68
C PHE A 276 10.98 23.62 5.29
N TRP A 277 10.98 22.31 5.45
CA TRP A 277 12.19 21.59 5.85
C TRP A 277 13.05 21.27 4.62
N GLY A 278 14.27 21.77 4.60
CA GLY A 278 15.26 21.50 3.56
C GLY A 278 16.43 20.66 4.09
N CYS A 279 17.00 19.79 3.26
CA CYS A 279 18.18 19.04 3.64
C CYS A 279 19.38 19.99 3.91
N VAL A 280 20.16 19.69 4.95
CA VAL A 280 21.42 20.41 5.26
C VAL A 280 22.44 20.25 4.12
N ASN A 281 22.46 19.09 3.46
CA ASN A 281 23.40 18.76 2.39
C ASN A 281 23.05 19.41 1.03
N PHE A 282 22.13 20.38 0.98
CA PHE A 282 21.88 21.15 -0.24
C PHE A 282 23.17 21.85 -0.70
N PRO A 283 23.53 21.85 -2.01
CA PRO A 283 22.73 21.42 -3.16
C PRO A 283 22.86 19.94 -3.55
N LYS A 284 23.71 19.16 -2.86
CA LYS A 284 23.94 17.72 -3.16
C LYS A 284 22.70 16.87 -2.88
N CYS A 285 21.94 17.22 -1.84
CA CYS A 285 20.62 16.67 -1.58
C CYS A 285 19.56 17.79 -1.67
N ARG A 286 18.61 17.65 -2.59
CA ARG A 286 17.57 18.66 -2.87
C ARG A 286 16.20 18.32 -2.28
N HIS A 287 16.12 17.27 -1.45
CA HIS A 287 14.86 16.86 -0.85
C HIS A 287 14.28 17.98 0.02
N LYS A 288 12.98 18.21 -0.13
CA LYS A 288 12.18 19.14 0.67
C LYS A 288 11.07 18.35 1.32
N PHE A 289 10.81 18.65 2.58
CA PHE A 289 9.73 18.05 3.34
C PHE A 289 8.79 19.16 3.83
N PHE A 290 7.50 19.00 3.53
CA PHE A 290 6.44 19.95 3.86
C PHE A 290 5.52 19.42 4.97
N GLY A 291 6.08 18.63 5.90
CA GLY A 291 5.40 18.22 7.13
C GLY A 291 5.77 19.11 8.33
N LEU A 292 5.13 18.86 9.47
CA LEU A 292 4.99 19.70 10.67
C LEU A 292 6.21 20.55 11.06
N GLY A 293 5.92 21.76 11.57
CA GLY A 293 6.91 22.68 12.14
C GLY A 293 7.44 23.73 11.15
N ALA A 294 7.03 23.65 9.88
CA ALA A 294 7.35 24.62 8.86
C ALA A 294 6.32 25.77 8.75
N SER A 295 5.61 26.09 9.84
CA SER A 295 4.70 27.23 9.93
C SER A 295 5.36 28.36 10.73
#